data_AF-A0A6M0BQ32-F1
#
_entry.id   AF-A0A6M0BQ32-F1
#
_cell.length_a   1.000
_cell.length_b   1.000
_cell.length_c   1.000
_cell.angle_alpha   90.00
_cell.angle_beta   90.00
_cell.angle_gamma   90.00
#
_symmetry.space_group_name_H-M   'P 1'
#
loop_
_entity.id
_entity.type
_entity.pdbx_description
1 polymer ?
#
loop_
_entity_poly.entity_id
_entity_poly.type
_entity_poly.pdbx_seq_one_letter_code
_entity_poly.pdbx_strand_id
1 'polypeptide(L)'
;MPNSLMYQEENYVVLESNKPEQFMTGLELLEKLRLILAQQQHDLPRDLQKLSSLDAQAQQLRDTYCEYELSNGNFIQWYVVRLEK
;
A
#
# COMPACT_ATOMS: atom_id res chain seq x y z
N MET A 1 -27.30 -1.71 -13.24
CA MET A 1 -26.20 -1.58 -12.27
C MET A 1 -25.27 -0.51 -12.80
N PRO A 2 -25.20 0.70 -12.21
CA PRO A 2 -24.32 1.74 -12.73
C PRO A 2 -22.88 1.28 -12.56
N ASN A 3 -22.22 1.11 -13.70
CA ASN A 3 -20.85 0.63 -13.80
C ASN A 3 -19.94 1.63 -13.10
N SER A 4 -19.11 1.11 -12.22
CA SER A 4 -18.19 1.82 -11.32
C SER A 4 -17.45 2.97 -12.02
N LEU A 5 -17.94 4.20 -11.85
CA LEU A 5 -17.18 5.44 -12.06
C LEU A 5 -16.07 5.61 -11.01
N MET A 6 -15.76 4.58 -10.21
CA MET A 6 -14.82 4.60 -9.08
C MET A 6 -13.41 4.13 -9.47
N TYR A 7 -12.99 4.29 -10.73
CA TYR A 7 -11.56 4.49 -10.98
C TYR A 7 -11.23 5.94 -10.63
N GLN A 8 -11.39 6.29 -9.35
CA GLN A 8 -10.56 7.34 -8.79
C GLN A 8 -9.16 6.76 -8.89
N GLU A 9 -8.44 7.11 -9.95
CA GLU A 9 -7.00 6.96 -10.05
C GLU A 9 -6.39 7.86 -8.97
N GLU A 10 -6.53 7.42 -7.72
CA GLU A 10 -5.80 7.94 -6.60
C GLU A 10 -4.34 7.66 -6.94
N ASN A 11 -3.64 8.74 -7.22
CA ASN A 11 -2.20 8.70 -7.38
C ASN A 11 -1.61 8.68 -5.99
N TYR A 12 -0.67 7.80 -5.78
CA TYR A 12 0.05 7.64 -4.54
C TYR A 12 1.49 8.07 -4.77
N VAL A 13 2.02 8.90 -3.89
CA VAL A 13 3.46 9.16 -3.81
C VAL A 13 4.03 8.16 -2.82
N VAL A 14 4.93 7.32 -3.30
CA VAL A 14 5.60 6.29 -2.52
C VAL A 14 7.04 6.71 -2.24
N LEU A 15 7.42 6.71 -0.97
CA LEU A 15 8.77 6.96 -0.47
C LEU A 15 9.35 5.64 0.04
N GLU A 16 10.54 5.29 -0.42
CA GLU A 16 11.28 4.12 0.08
C GLU A 16 12.64 4.54 0.63
N SER A 17 13.17 3.79 1.59
CA SER A 17 14.56 3.97 2.02
C SER A 17 15.51 3.83 0.83
N ASN A 18 16.33 4.87 0.60
CA ASN A 18 17.32 4.97 -0.49
C ASN A 18 16.77 5.19 -1.91
N LYS A 19 15.51 5.59 -2.07
CA LYS A 19 14.97 5.99 -3.38
C LYS A 19 14.27 7.35 -3.33
N PRO A 20 14.25 8.07 -4.45
CA PRO A 20 13.42 9.26 -4.58
C PRO A 20 11.93 8.90 -4.52
N GLU A 21 11.10 9.90 -4.24
CA GLU A 21 9.66 9.84 -4.35
C GLU A 21 9.20 9.32 -5.71
N GLN A 22 8.34 8.29 -5.68
CA GLN A 22 7.83 7.63 -6.87
C GLN A 22 6.30 7.72 -6.91
N PHE A 23 5.77 8.24 -8.01
CA PHE A 23 4.33 8.24 -8.26
C PHE A 23 3.89 6.87 -8.73
N MET A 24 2.87 6.32 -8.09
CA MET A 24 2.28 5.02 -8.38
C MET A 24 0.76 5.14 -8.37
N THR A 25 0.09 4.35 -9.20
CA THR A 25 -1.37 4.20 -9.08
C THR A 25 -1.72 3.35 -7.86
N GLY A 26 -2.97 3.45 -7.38
CA GLY A 26 -3.45 2.61 -6.28
C GLY A 26 -3.28 1.10 -6.52
N LEU A 27 -3.34 0.64 -7.79
CA LEU A 27 -3.10 -0.76 -8.14
C LEU A 27 -1.63 -1.15 -8.02
N GLU A 28 -0.72 -0.30 -8.52
CA GLU A 28 0.73 -0.54 -8.41
C GLU A 28 1.21 -0.55 -6.96
N LEU A 29 0.70 0.37 -6.14
CA LEU A 29 0.98 0.38 -4.71
C LEU A 29 0.48 -0.92 -4.04
N LEU A 30 -0.74 -1.36 -4.35
CA LEU A 30 -1.29 -2.61 -3.79
C LEU A 30 -0.44 -3.83 -4.16
N GLU A 31 -0.07 -3.98 -5.42
CA GLU A 31 0.80 -5.06 -5.88
C GLU A 31 2.14 -5.05 -5.13
N LYS A 32 2.73 -3.86 -4.94
CA LYS A 32 3.98 -3.70 -4.20
C LYS A 32 3.84 -4.08 -2.73
N LEU A 33 2.81 -3.59 -2.04
CA LEU A 33 2.52 -3.93 -0.65
C LEU A 33 2.27 -5.43 -0.50
N ARG A 34 1.58 -6.05 -1.45
CA ARG A 34 1.33 -7.50 -1.46
C ARG A 34 2.63 -8.30 -1.55
N LEU A 35 3.57 -7.89 -2.39
CA LEU A 35 4.89 -8.53 -2.48
C LEU A 35 5.70 -8.37 -1.18
N ILE A 36 5.60 -7.22 -0.53
CA ILE A 36 6.24 -6.95 0.76
C ILE A 36 5.65 -7.85 1.85
N LEU A 37 4.32 -7.88 1.97
CA LEU A 37 3.59 -8.70 2.94
C LEU A 37 3.86 -10.19 2.74
N ALA A 38 3.97 -10.64 1.48
CA ALA A 38 4.32 -12.03 1.16
C ALA A 38 5.71 -12.43 1.65
N GLN A 39 6.65 -11.48 1.78
CA GLN A 39 7.98 -11.72 2.35
C GLN A 39 7.98 -11.67 3.88
N GLN A 40 7.04 -10.94 4.51
CA GLN A 40 7.00 -10.71 5.95
C GLN A 40 5.60 -11.01 6.53
N GLN A 41 5.18 -12.27 6.45
CA GLN A 41 3.91 -12.69 7.06
C GLN A 41 4.00 -12.86 8.59
N HIS A 42 5.21 -13.06 9.12
CA HIS A 42 5.44 -13.36 10.54
C HIS A 42 5.45 -12.14 11.45
N ASP A 43 5.68 -10.95 10.90
CA ASP A 43 5.85 -9.70 11.65
C ASP A 43 4.85 -8.66 11.14
N LEU A 44 3.57 -9.04 11.20
CA LEU A 44 2.45 -8.20 10.78
C LEU A 44 1.72 -7.60 11.98
N PRO A 45 1.17 -6.38 11.86
CA PRO A 45 0.22 -5.84 12.82
C PRO A 45 -0.97 -6.78 13.04
N ARG A 46 -1.49 -6.82 14.27
CA ARG A 46 -2.63 -7.69 14.63
C ARG A 46 -3.85 -7.51 13.74
N ASP A 47 -4.10 -6.31 13.22
CA ASP A 47 -5.23 -6.08 12.32
C ASP A 47 -5.06 -6.76 10.96
N LEU A 48 -3.83 -6.86 10.45
CA LEU A 48 -3.55 -7.59 9.21
C LEU A 48 -3.55 -9.10 9.45
N GLN A 49 -3.09 -9.57 10.62
CA GLN A 49 -3.10 -10.99 10.96
C GLN A 49 -4.51 -11.59 11.00
N LYS A 50 -5.54 -10.79 11.29
CA LYS A 50 -6.95 -11.23 11.25
C LYS A 50 -7.43 -11.58 9.84
N LEU A 51 -6.76 -11.06 8.82
CA LEU A 51 -7.14 -11.24 7.43
C LEU A 51 -6.42 -12.46 6.85
N SER A 52 -7.16 -13.39 6.24
CA SER A 52 -6.59 -14.61 5.66
C SER A 52 -6.04 -14.41 4.24
N SER A 53 -6.40 -13.33 3.56
CA SER A 53 -5.97 -13.05 2.18
C SER A 53 -4.91 -11.97 2.14
N LEU A 54 -3.81 -12.23 1.43
CA LEU A 54 -2.73 -11.26 1.17
C LEU A 54 -3.24 -9.98 0.50
N ASP A 55 -4.23 -10.11 -0.39
CA ASP A 55 -4.82 -8.96 -1.07
C ASP A 55 -5.59 -8.07 -0.08
N ALA A 56 -6.40 -8.69 0.77
CA ALA A 56 -7.13 -7.99 1.82
C ALA A 56 -6.17 -7.32 2.82
N GLN A 57 -5.06 -7.97 3.16
CA GLN A 57 -4.03 -7.37 4.01
C GLN A 57 -3.38 -6.16 3.35
N ALA A 58 -3.03 -6.23 2.06
CA ALA A 58 -2.45 -5.11 1.34
C ALA A 58 -3.41 -3.93 1.25
N GLN A 59 -4.70 -4.18 0.97
CA GLN A 59 -5.74 -3.16 0.96
C GLN A 59 -5.92 -2.52 2.34
N GLN A 60 -6.07 -3.33 3.38
CA GLN A 60 -6.22 -2.83 4.74
C GLN A 60 -4.99 -2.04 5.21
N LEU A 61 -3.78 -2.51 4.84
CA LEU A 61 -2.54 -1.80 5.14
C LEU A 61 -2.55 -0.43 4.47
N ARG A 62 -2.83 -0.36 3.16
CA ARG A 62 -2.87 0.89 2.41
C ARG A 62 -3.90 1.89 2.96
N ASP A 63 -5.08 1.40 3.33
CA ASP A 63 -6.22 2.24 3.71
C ASP A 63 -6.15 2.67 5.18
N THR A 64 -5.51 1.87 6.05
CA THR A 64 -5.41 2.16 7.50
C THR A 64 -4.07 2.80 7.89
N TYR A 65 -3.00 2.48 7.16
CA TYR A 65 -1.64 2.94 7.45
C TYR A 65 -1.15 3.85 6.31
N CYS A 66 -0.21 4.75 6.64
CA CYS A 66 0.48 5.59 5.67
C CYS A 66 1.95 5.20 5.51
N GLU A 67 2.43 4.28 6.37
CA GLU A 67 3.79 3.78 6.34
C GLU A 67 3.86 2.34 6.85
N TYR A 68 4.92 1.65 6.45
CA TYR A 68 5.22 0.30 6.87
C TYR A 68 6.72 0.07 6.98
N GLU A 69 7.16 -0.48 8.11
CA GLU A 69 8.55 -0.85 8.36
C GLU A 69 8.81 -2.28 7.87
N LEU A 70 9.86 -2.44 7.07
CA LEU A 70 10.32 -3.72 6.55
C LEU A 70 11.36 -4.33 7.51
N SER A 71 11.38 -5.66 7.60
CA SER A 71 12.30 -6.42 8.47
C SER A 71 13.78 -6.12 8.24
N ASN A 72 14.14 -5.62 7.06
CA ASN A 72 15.51 -5.29 6.68
C ASN A 72 15.94 -3.88 7.13
N GLY A 73 15.14 -3.20 7.97
CA GLY A 73 15.41 -1.84 8.43
C GLY A 73 15.12 -0.76 7.38
N ASN A 74 14.53 -1.14 6.24
CA ASN A 74 13.95 -0.18 5.31
C ASN A 74 12.53 0.15 5.73
N PHE A 75 12.02 1.25 5.21
CA PHE A 75 10.63 1.65 5.35
C PHE A 75 10.05 2.00 3.98
N ILE A 76 8.73 1.89 3.89
CA ILE A 76 7.95 2.40 2.77
C ILE A 76 6.83 3.26 3.33
N GLN A 77 6.71 4.49 2.81
CA GLN A 77 5.62 5.40 3.12
C GLN A 77 4.86 5.72 1.85
N TRP A 78 3.56 5.97 1.96
CA TRP A 78 2.75 6.36 0.82
C TRP A 78 1.71 7.41 1.21
N TYR A 79 1.47 8.33 0.28
CA TYR A 79 0.52 9.42 0.45
C TYR A 79 -0.40 9.51 -0.75
N VAL A 80 -1.71 9.58 -0.51
CA VAL A 80 -2.69 9.89 -1.57
C VAL A 80 -2.49 11.35 -1.97
N VAL A 81 -2.22 11.58 -3.24
CA VAL A 81 -2.23 12.91 -3.85
C VAL A 81 -3.48 13.05 -4.72
N ARG A 82 -4.31 14.04 -4.40
CA ARG A 82 -5.34 14.51 -5.33
C ARG A 82 -4.73 15.62 -6.16
N LEU A 83 -4.58 15.37 -7.45
CA LEU A 83 -4.26 16.42 -8.42
C LEU A 83 -5.52 17.28 -8.57
N GLU A 84 -5.70 18.26 -7.69
CA GLU A 84 -6.66 19.33 -7.92
C GLU A 84 -6.12 20.22 -9.05
N LYS A 85 -7.01 20.53 -9.99
CA LYS A 85 -6.71 21.22 -11.24
C LYS A 85 -6.98 22.71 -11.12
#